data_AF-A0A961Q9X3-F1
#
_entry.id   AF-A0A961Q9X3-F1
#
_cell.length_a   1.000
_cell.length_b   1.000
_cell.length_c   1.000
_cell.angle_alpha   90.00
_cell.angle_beta   90.00
_cell.angle_gamma   90.00
#
_symmetry.space_group_name_H-M   'P 1'
#
loop_
_entity.id
_entity.type
_entity.pdbx_description
1 polymer ?
#
loop_
_entity_poly.entity_id
_entity_poly.type
_entity_poly.pdbx_seq_one_letter_code
_entity_poly.pdbx_strand_id
1 'polypeptide(L)' 'TETYGPSVYCAWKDEWDAQDASTRARLKARQGVRSISAEGLMVANPETLEPLPRDGETIGEIFIRGNNVMKG' A
#
# COMPACT_ATOMS: atom_id res chain seq x y z
N THR A 1 -6.84 -11.88 10.52
CA THR A 1 -7.94 -11.12 9.90
C THR A 1 -7.77 -11.10 8.40
N GLU A 2 -8.87 -11.28 7.67
CA GLU A 2 -8.92 -11.28 6.21
C GLU A 2 -9.50 -9.95 5.68
N THR A 3 -9.15 -9.59 4.44
CA THR A 3 -9.73 -8.44 3.73
C THR A 3 -10.51 -8.87 2.50
N TYR A 4 -11.64 -8.22 2.22
CA TYR A 4 -12.38 -8.43 0.98
C TYR A 4 -11.85 -7.54 -0.16
N GLY A 5 -11.43 -8.17 -1.26
CA GLY A 5 -10.88 -7.47 -2.42
C GLY A 5 -9.51 -6.82 -2.18
N PRO A 6 -8.97 -6.09 -3.17
CA PRO A 6 -7.69 -5.41 -3.01
C PRO A 6 -7.80 -4.24 -2.02
N SER A 7 -6.94 -4.23 -1.00
CA SER A 7 -6.83 -3.12 -0.05
C SER A 7 -6.00 -1.95 -0.60
N VAL A 8 -5.00 -2.27 -1.42
CA VAL A 8 -4.17 -1.30 -2.13
C VAL A 8 -3.88 -1.77 -3.54
N TYR A 9 -3.53 -0.84 -4.42
CA TYR A 9 -3.11 -1.11 -5.79
C TYR A 9 -2.03 -0.11 -6.26
N CYS A 10 -1.44 -0.41 -7.41
CA CYS A 10 -0.63 0.53 -8.18
C CYS A 10 -1.55 1.36 -9.07
N ALA A 11 -1.86 2.61 -8.69
CA ALA A 11 -2.54 3.51 -9.61
C ALA A 11 -1.53 3.97 -10.68
N TRP A 12 -1.74 3.53 -11.92
CA TRP A 12 -0.93 3.97 -13.04
C TRP A 12 -1.05 5.48 -13.22
N LYS A 13 0.06 6.13 -13.59
CA LYS A 13 0.09 7.54 -13.94
C LYS A 13 0.54 7.66 -15.39
N ASP A 14 -0.20 8.43 -16.20
CA ASP A 14 0.06 8.60 -17.63
C ASP A 14 1.49 9.12 -17.91
N GLU A 15 2.06 9.91 -16.99
CA GLU A 15 3.45 10.39 -17.08
C GLU A 15 4.49 9.25 -17.15
N TRP A 16 4.13 8.03 -16.73
CA TRP A 16 5.00 6.86 -16.77
C TRP A 16 5.07 6.21 -18.14
N ASP A 17 4.14 6.51 -19.05
CA ASP A 17 4.16 5.96 -20.41
C ASP A 17 5.35 6.48 -21.22
N ALA A 18 5.90 7.63 -20.85
CA ALA A 18 7.11 8.20 -21.43
C ALA A 18 8.42 7.55 -20.92
N GLN A 19 8.36 6.66 -19.92
CA GLN A 19 9.53 6.02 -19.34
C GLN A 19 9.94 4.76 -20.11
N ASP A 20 11.21 4.36 -19.98
CA ASP A 20 11.69 3.10 -20.55
C ASP A 20 11.02 1.87 -19.91
N ALA A 21 11.12 0.72 -20.57
CA ALA A 21 10.45 -0.50 -20.13
C ALA A 21 10.90 -0.97 -18.72
N SER A 22 12.17 -0.81 -18.37
CA SER A 22 12.71 -1.20 -17.06
C SER A 22 12.15 -0.28 -15.96
N THR A 23 12.18 1.03 -16.20
CA THR A 23 11.61 2.01 -15.28
C THR A 23 10.11 1.81 -15.10
N ARG A 24 9.36 1.58 -16.18
CA ARG A 24 7.92 1.26 -16.13
C ARG A 24 7.64 0.01 -15.31
N ALA A 25 8.43 -1.06 -15.48
CA ALA A 25 8.27 -2.29 -14.72
C ALA A 25 8.48 -2.04 -13.21
N ARG A 26 9.52 -1.29 -12.85
CA ARG A 26 9.80 -0.91 -11.45
C ARG A 26 8.69 -0.05 -10.84
N LEU A 27 8.11 0.88 -11.61
CA LEU A 27 6.99 1.72 -11.16
C LEU A 27 5.72 0.88 -10.95
N LYS A 28 5.42 -0.03 -11.88
CA LYS A 28 4.25 -0.93 -11.81
C LYS A 28 4.29 -1.90 -10.62
N ALA A 29 5.48 -2.24 -10.13
CA ALA A 29 5.64 -3.09 -8.96
C ALA A 29 5.21 -2.42 -7.64
N ARG A 30 5.14 -1.08 -7.59
CA ARG A 30 4.80 -0.34 -6.37
C ARG A 30 3.34 -0.53 -5.98
N GLN A 31 3.08 -0.84 -4.71
CA GLN A 31 1.74 -0.90 -4.13
C GLN A 31 1.59 0.19 -3.07
N GLY A 32 0.37 0.71 -2.88
CA GLY A 32 0.11 1.64 -1.76
C GLY A 32 -1.03 2.62 -1.95
N VAL A 33 -1.61 2.74 -3.16
CA VAL A 33 -2.83 3.54 -3.33
C VAL A 33 -4.00 2.76 -2.77
N ARG A 34 -4.66 3.32 -1.75
CA ARG A 34 -5.80 2.69 -1.09
C ARG A 34 -6.97 2.54 -2.05
N SER A 35 -7.64 1.39 -1.98
CA SER A 35 -8.96 1.25 -2.59
C SER A 35 -10.00 2.08 -1.81
N ILE A 36 -11.14 2.35 -2.44
CA ILE A 36 -12.20 3.17 -1.82
C ILE A 36 -12.74 2.53 -0.52
N SER A 37 -12.67 1.21 -0.39
CA SER A 37 -13.12 0.50 0.80
C SER A 37 -12.12 0.49 1.96
N ALA A 38 -10.86 0.89 1.72
CA ALA A 38 -9.80 0.99 2.72
C ALA A 38 -9.67 2.43 3.24
N GLU A 39 -10.13 2.66 4.47
CA GLU A 39 -10.13 3.98 5.11
C GLU A 39 -8.76 4.37 5.68
N GLY A 40 -7.98 3.41 6.15
CA GLY A 40 -6.69 3.61 6.80
C GLY A 40 -5.66 2.58 6.35
N LEU A 41 -4.44 3.03 6.13
CA LEU A 41 -3.29 2.20 5.79
C LEU A 41 -2.04 2.83 6.42
N MET A 42 -1.27 2.04 7.15
CA MET A 42 0.05 2.44 7.62
C MET A 42 1.01 1.25 7.67
N VAL A 43 2.30 1.54 7.56
CA VAL A 43 3.37 0.63 7.99
C VAL A 43 3.78 1.10 9.37
N ALA A 44 3.74 0.21 10.36
CA ALA A 44 3.97 0.55 11.76
C ALA A 44 4.76 -0.55 12.48
N ASN A 45 5.32 -0.18 13.64
CA ASN A 45 5.88 -1.16 14.56
C ASN A 45 4.72 -1.93 15.24
N PRO A 46 4.75 -3.27 15.27
CA PRO A 46 3.63 -4.07 15.73
C PRO A 46 3.42 -4.07 17.25
N GLU A 47 4.45 -3.73 18.02
CA GLU A 47 4.41 -3.68 19.48
C GLU A 47 3.90 -2.32 19.98
N THR A 48 4.40 -1.24 19.38
CA THR A 48 4.09 0.14 19.78
C THR A 48 2.90 0.73 19.03
N LEU A 49 2.55 0.16 17.87
CA LEU A 49 1.53 0.64 16.93
C LEU A 49 1.86 2.03 16.34
N GLU A 50 3.11 2.48 16.44
CA GLU A 50 3.55 3.76 15.91
C GLU A 50 3.93 3.66 14.42
N PRO A 51 3.55 4.65 13.58
CA PRO A 51 3.92 4.68 12.18
C PRO A 51 5.43 4.74 11.97
N LEU A 52 5.93 3.98 10.99
CA LEU A 52 7.33 4.03 10.56
C LEU A 52 7.56 5.11 9.49
N PRO A 53 8.82 5.57 9.30
CA PRO A 53 9.19 6.48 8.22
C PRO A 53 8.79 5.95 6.83
N ARG A 54 8.48 6.88 5.92
CA ARG A 54 8.11 6.58 4.53
C ARG A 54 9.33 6.67 3.60
N ASP A 55 10.38 5.92 3.90
CA ASP A 55 11.66 5.95 3.18
C ASP A 55 11.78 4.87 2.08
N GLY A 56 10.95 3.82 2.15
CA GLY A 56 11.01 2.68 1.22
C GLY A 56 12.09 1.65 1.56
N GLU A 57 12.73 1.79 2.72
CA GLU A 57 13.79 0.92 3.22
C GLU A 57 13.41 0.29 4.57
N THR A 58 12.78 1.08 5.44
CA THR A 58 12.36 0.65 6.77
C THR A 58 11.23 -0.39 6.66
N ILE A 59 11.45 -1.55 7.26
CA ILE A 59 10.49 -2.67 7.27
C ILE A 59 9.62 -2.62 8.53
N GLY A 60 8.31 -2.79 8.36
CA GLY A 60 7.33 -2.92 9.43
C GLY A 60 6.10 -3.72 9.01
N GLU A 61 5.09 -3.78 9.88
CA GLU A 61 3.84 -4.49 9.61
C GLU A 61 2.81 -3.56 8.95
N ILE A 62 2.01 -4.10 8.02
CA ILE A 62 0.95 -3.37 7.33
C ILE A 62 -0.33 -3.43 8.15
N PHE A 63 -0.79 -2.27 8.60
CA PHE A 63 -2.07 -2.11 9.27
C PHE A 63 -3.09 -1.53 8.30
N ILE A 64 -4.26 -2.17 8.23
CA ILE A 64 -5.36 -1.78 7.35
C ILE A 64 -6.61 -1.57 8.20
N ARG A 65 -7.35 -0.49 7.93
CA ARG A 65 -8.66 -0.20 8.52
C ARG A 65 -9.64 0.14 7.42
N GLY A 66 -10.85 -0.40 7.48
CA GLY A 66 -11.93 -0.04 6.57
C GLY A 66 -13.05 -1.06 6.60
N ASN A 67 -14.08 -0.80 5.81
CA ASN A 67 -15.24 -1.68 5.69
C ASN A 67 -14.92 -3.02 5.04
N ASN A 68 -13.77 -3.13 4.38
CA ASN A 68 -13.28 -4.37 3.78
C ASN A 68 -12.49 -5.25 4.75
N VAL A 69 -12.33 -4.88 6.02
CA VAL A 69 -11.54 -5.63 7.02
C VAL A 69 -12.47 -6.41 7.95
N MET A 70 -12.28 -7.72 8.06
CA MET A 70 -13.02 -8.56 9.01
C MET A 70 -12.71 -8.16 10.45
N LYS A 71 -13.76 -8.05 11.29
CA LYS A 71 -13.62 -7.64 12.70
C LYS A 71 -13.04 -8.73 13.62
N GLY A 72 -12.93 -9.98 13.14
CA GLY A 72 -12.56 -11.13 13.95
C GLY A 72 -13.74 -11.68 14.72
#